data_AF-A0A3R6EQA0-F1
#
_entry.id   AF-A0A3R6EQA0-F1
#
_cell.length_a   1.000
_cell.length_b   1.000
_cell.length_c   1.000
_cell.angle_alpha   90.00
_cell.angle_beta   90.00
_cell.angle_gamma   90.00
#
_symmetry.space_group_name_H-M   'P 1'
#
loop_
_entity.id
_entity.type
_entity.pdbx_description
1 polymer ?
#
loop_
_entity_poly.entity_id
_entity_poly.type
_entity_poly.pdbx_seq_one_letter_code
_entity_poly.pdbx_strand_id
1 'polypeptide(L)'
;MAEKYANAVGQLSDANDRAAHAEHDLQVERITRQDLIDEEVARRVAEAEERIRKELEAQLADKTKELEECNKALDKRESDVDKKAETIAQNVSEQVRQQMSAAKTRFEKTALNRLADMFDMFMQAFIALGDKDSSKGQELLQKYQLAAKEAHESLTDEIKDKLAKVEAKSKSKNEQIASLVRMIFTQKRERVVFSKEERDTIYDKVMASVEFTDEEKKRYRECREFCEEYRKRKAIKKLLNSQKEQKGHGRNPIPEDMPRLEEKVLWPEGYIGHEDEYVIVYQDKVQEFIVPAKVRYFVQPYRRPVVRRKDDPMQKLLQSPCYEDVFWKSYASA
;
A
#
# COMPACT_ATOMS: atom_id res chain seq x y z
N MET A 1 -50.15 83.76 48.04
CA MET A 1 -49.66 82.93 46.91
C MET A 1 -48.21 82.49 47.15
N ALA A 2 -47.26 83.41 47.38
CA ALA A 2 -45.84 83.09 47.58
C ALA A 2 -45.53 82.03 48.66
N GLU A 3 -46.20 82.08 49.81
CA GLU A 3 -45.96 81.14 50.93
C GLU A 3 -46.40 79.70 50.63
N LYS A 4 -47.50 79.52 49.87
CA LYS A 4 -47.94 78.20 49.41
C LYS A 4 -46.99 77.61 48.38
N TYR A 5 -46.42 78.44 47.51
CA TYR A 5 -45.38 78.02 46.56
C TYR A 5 -44.08 77.67 47.28
N ALA A 6 -43.65 78.44 48.28
CA ALA A 6 -42.45 78.15 49.07
C ALA A 6 -42.57 76.80 49.82
N ASN A 7 -43.74 76.52 50.41
CA ASN A 7 -44.00 75.24 51.06
C ASN A 7 -44.01 74.07 50.06
N ALA A 8 -44.65 74.23 48.90
CA ALA A 8 -44.65 73.22 47.85
C ALA A 8 -43.23 72.94 47.30
N VAL A 9 -42.41 73.98 47.14
CA VAL A 9 -41.00 73.84 46.73
C VAL A 9 -40.17 73.14 47.80
N GLY A 10 -40.38 73.46 49.08
CA GLY A 10 -39.73 72.76 50.20
C GLY A 10 -40.09 71.27 50.25
N GLN A 11 -41.38 70.94 50.12
CA GLN A 11 -41.84 69.55 50.09
C GLN A 11 -41.30 68.77 48.88
N LEU A 12 -41.18 69.40 47.72
CA LEU A 12 -40.58 68.79 46.54
C LEU A 12 -39.07 68.61 46.69
N SER A 13 -38.36 69.55 47.32
CA SER A 13 -36.94 69.40 47.66
C SER A 13 -36.72 68.22 48.62
N ASP A 14 -37.49 68.16 49.71
CA ASP A 14 -37.40 67.07 50.69
C ASP A 14 -37.80 65.71 50.09
N ALA A 15 -38.73 65.69 49.14
CA ALA A 15 -39.08 64.48 48.40
C ALA A 15 -37.97 64.06 47.43
N ASN A 16 -37.31 65.01 46.77
CA ASN A 16 -36.19 64.77 45.88
C ASN A 16 -34.95 64.26 46.64
N ASP A 17 -34.65 64.83 47.80
CA ASP A 17 -33.54 64.38 48.64
C ASP A 17 -33.79 62.95 49.17
N ARG A 18 -35.03 62.65 49.59
CA ARG A 18 -35.42 61.28 49.97
C ARG A 18 -35.34 60.30 48.80
N ALA A 19 -35.73 60.71 47.60
CA ALA A 19 -35.61 59.89 46.40
C ALA A 19 -34.14 59.63 46.03
N ALA A 20 -33.28 60.64 46.12
CA ALA A 20 -31.84 60.52 45.85
C ALA A 20 -31.15 59.59 46.86
N HIS A 21 -31.50 59.67 48.14
CA HIS A 21 -31.00 58.73 49.15
C HIS A 21 -31.46 57.29 48.89
N ALA A 22 -32.75 57.09 48.58
CA ALA A 22 -33.26 55.76 48.26
C ALA A 22 -32.63 55.16 47.00
N GLU A 23 -32.35 55.98 45.98
CA GLU A 23 -31.66 55.54 44.76
C GLU A 23 -30.20 55.15 45.04
N HIS A 24 -29.49 55.96 45.84
CA HIS A 24 -28.13 55.64 46.28
C HIS A 24 -28.08 54.33 47.08
N ASP A 25 -28.99 54.13 48.03
CA ASP A 25 -29.06 52.91 48.83
C ASP A 25 -29.35 51.67 47.97
N LEU A 26 -30.27 51.80 47.00
CA LEU A 26 -30.52 50.74 46.02
C LEU A 26 -29.31 50.45 45.13
N GLN A 27 -28.52 51.46 44.78
CA GLN A 27 -27.30 51.28 43.98
C GLN A 27 -26.22 50.54 44.78
N VAL A 28 -26.01 50.92 46.04
CA VAL A 28 -25.10 50.21 46.96
C VAL A 28 -25.53 48.75 47.10
N GLU A 29 -26.82 48.51 47.33
CA GLU A 29 -27.41 47.18 47.43
C GLU A 29 -27.34 46.35 46.14
N ARG A 30 -27.27 46.99 44.97
CA ARG A 30 -27.02 46.31 43.69
C ARG A 30 -25.56 45.92 43.55
N ILE A 31 -24.64 46.82 43.91
CA ILE A 31 -23.20 46.57 43.85
C ILE A 31 -22.84 45.41 44.79
N THR A 32 -23.29 45.46 46.05
CA THR A 32 -23.00 44.39 47.02
C THR A 32 -23.59 43.03 46.61
N ARG A 33 -24.79 43.01 46.02
CA ARG A 33 -25.35 41.76 45.47
C ARG A 33 -24.56 41.26 44.26
N GLN A 34 -24.08 42.15 43.40
CA GLN A 34 -23.27 41.78 42.25
C GLN A 34 -21.92 41.19 42.70
N ASP A 35 -21.27 41.79 43.68
CA ASP A 35 -20.00 41.27 44.24
C ASP A 35 -20.18 39.85 44.79
N LEU A 36 -21.28 39.59 45.51
CA LEU A 36 -21.61 38.24 46.02
C LEU A 36 -21.87 37.23 44.90
N ILE A 37 -22.50 37.65 43.80
CA ILE A 37 -22.72 36.80 42.62
C ILE A 37 -21.39 36.48 41.95
N ASP A 38 -20.52 37.48 41.77
CA ASP A 38 -19.22 37.31 41.11
C ASP A 38 -18.30 36.40 41.94
N GLU A 39 -18.31 36.51 43.27
CA GLU A 39 -17.59 35.60 44.17
C GLU A 39 -18.10 34.15 44.09
N GLU A 40 -19.43 33.94 44.07
CA GLU A 40 -20.02 32.60 43.92
C GLU A 40 -19.71 32.01 42.53
N VAL A 41 -19.78 32.81 41.48
CA VAL A 41 -19.43 32.40 40.11
C VAL A 41 -17.96 32.01 40.03
N ALA A 42 -17.05 32.82 40.59
CA ALA A 42 -15.63 32.53 40.63
C ALA A 42 -15.33 31.20 41.36
N ARG A 43 -16.01 30.94 42.48
CA ARG A 43 -15.86 29.67 43.21
C ARG A 43 -16.31 28.48 42.37
N ARG A 44 -17.47 28.57 41.71
CA ARG A 44 -18.00 27.48 40.85
C ARG A 44 -17.13 27.24 39.63
N VAL A 45 -16.57 28.30 39.04
CA VAL A 45 -15.61 28.19 37.94
C VAL A 45 -14.35 27.46 38.40
N ALA A 46 -13.77 27.85 39.55
CA ALA A 46 -12.59 27.18 40.10
C ALA A 46 -12.85 25.70 40.42
N GLU A 47 -14.01 25.35 40.99
CA GLU A 47 -14.40 23.95 41.22
C GLU A 47 -14.57 23.16 39.92
N ALA A 48 -15.13 23.78 38.87
CA ALA A 48 -15.29 23.15 37.56
C ALA A 48 -13.93 22.94 36.87
N GLU A 49 -13.03 23.93 36.94
CA GLU A 49 -11.66 23.83 36.41
C GLU A 49 -10.87 22.72 37.11
N GLU A 50 -10.96 22.62 38.44
CA GLU A 50 -10.36 21.53 39.23
C GLU A 50 -10.87 20.14 38.79
N ARG A 51 -12.18 20.01 38.54
CA ARG A 51 -12.77 18.75 38.05
C ARG A 51 -12.27 18.39 36.66
N ILE A 52 -12.26 19.36 35.74
CA ILE A 52 -11.75 19.18 34.38
C ILE A 52 -10.27 18.80 34.42
N ARG A 53 -9.47 19.43 35.28
CA ARG A 53 -8.05 19.12 35.44
C ARG A 53 -7.84 17.69 35.91
N LYS A 54 -8.56 17.25 36.95
CA LYS A 54 -8.49 15.87 37.46
C LYS A 54 -8.92 14.84 36.42
N GLU A 55 -9.96 15.15 35.64
CA GLU A 55 -10.41 14.28 34.55
C GLU A 55 -9.37 14.19 33.43
N LEU A 56 -8.75 15.30 33.05
CA LEU A 56 -7.66 15.32 32.06
C LEU A 56 -6.43 14.55 32.55
N GLU A 57 -6.04 14.72 33.82
CA GLU A 57 -4.94 13.98 34.43
C GLU A 57 -5.20 12.47 34.43
N ALA A 58 -6.43 12.04 34.74
CA ALA A 58 -6.83 10.64 34.66
C ALA A 58 -6.76 10.09 33.23
N GLN A 59 -7.31 10.83 32.24
CA GLN A 59 -7.25 10.43 30.83
C GLN A 59 -5.81 10.34 30.30
N LEU A 60 -4.92 11.26 30.73
CA LEU A 60 -3.51 11.21 30.38
C LEU A 60 -2.80 10.00 31.02
N ALA A 61 -3.13 9.67 32.26
CA ALA A 61 -2.58 8.49 32.93
C ALA A 61 -3.02 7.20 32.22
N ASP A 62 -4.29 7.10 31.81
CA ASP A 62 -4.82 5.93 31.09
C ASP A 62 -4.18 5.81 29.69
N LYS A 63 -4.11 6.90 28.93
CA LYS A 63 -3.42 6.91 27.61
C LYS A 63 -1.95 6.54 27.72
N THR A 64 -1.26 6.97 28.78
CA THR A 64 0.15 6.62 29.00
C THR A 64 0.29 5.11 29.21
N LYS A 65 -0.58 4.49 30.02
CA LYS A 65 -0.58 3.03 30.22
C LYS A 65 -0.88 2.27 28.93
N GLU A 66 -1.87 2.71 28.16
CA GLU A 66 -2.21 2.09 26.86
C GLU A 66 -1.03 2.16 25.88
N LEU A 67 -0.31 3.30 25.83
CA LEU A 67 0.88 3.46 25.01
C LEU A 67 2.03 2.55 25.45
N GLU A 68 2.25 2.42 26.76
CA GLU A 68 3.27 1.51 27.30
C GLU A 68 2.97 0.04 26.98
N GLU A 69 1.70 -0.39 27.08
CA GLU A 69 1.28 -1.74 26.70
C GLU A 69 1.42 -1.97 25.19
N CYS A 70 1.03 -1.01 24.36
CA CYS A 70 1.22 -1.07 22.91
C CYS A 70 2.69 -1.19 22.54
N ASN A 71 3.58 -0.41 23.18
CA ASN A 71 5.02 -0.48 22.94
C ASN A 71 5.60 -1.85 23.32
N LYS A 72 5.24 -2.39 24.49
CA LYS A 72 5.65 -3.75 24.90
C LYS A 72 5.18 -4.83 23.91
N ALA A 73 3.97 -4.68 23.36
CA ALA A 73 3.46 -5.60 22.35
C ALA A 73 4.22 -5.48 21.02
N LEU A 74 4.61 -4.26 20.64
CA LEU A 74 5.44 -3.98 19.47
C LEU A 74 6.83 -4.61 19.60
N ASP A 75 7.51 -4.38 20.73
CA ASP A 75 8.83 -4.94 21.02
C ASP A 75 8.82 -6.47 20.95
N LYS A 76 7.77 -7.09 21.52
CA LYS A 76 7.60 -8.55 21.46
C LYS A 76 7.46 -9.03 20.01
N ARG A 77 6.62 -8.34 19.21
CA ARG A 77 6.39 -8.66 17.80
C ARG A 77 7.66 -8.49 16.98
N GLU A 78 8.46 -7.46 17.24
CA GLU A 78 9.76 -7.23 16.59
C GLU A 78 10.71 -8.39 16.89
N SER A 79 10.85 -8.78 18.16
CA SER A 79 11.68 -9.92 18.55
C SER A 79 11.25 -11.25 17.89
N ASP A 80 9.95 -11.45 17.71
CA ASP A 80 9.42 -12.65 17.05
C ASP A 80 9.69 -12.64 15.54
N VAL A 81 9.68 -11.47 14.91
CA VAL A 81 10.06 -11.29 13.50
C VAL A 81 11.54 -11.57 13.31
N ASP A 82 12.40 -11.05 14.19
CA ASP A 82 13.85 -11.27 14.13
C ASP A 82 14.21 -12.76 14.27
N LYS A 83 13.63 -13.46 15.26
CA LYS A 83 13.84 -14.91 15.42
C LYS A 83 13.41 -15.70 14.19
N LYS A 84 12.28 -15.31 13.56
CA LYS A 84 11.82 -15.94 12.32
C LYS A 84 12.77 -15.65 11.16
N ALA A 85 13.28 -14.43 11.05
CA ALA A 85 14.25 -14.05 10.03
C ALA A 85 15.56 -14.84 10.18
N GLU A 86 16.08 -14.98 11.41
CA GLU A 86 17.26 -15.80 11.72
C GLU A 86 17.03 -17.26 11.36
N THR A 87 15.88 -17.83 11.73
CA THR A 87 15.52 -19.22 11.40
C THR A 87 15.47 -19.44 9.89
N ILE A 88 14.88 -18.50 9.14
CA ILE A 88 14.84 -18.56 7.67
C ILE A 88 16.26 -18.48 7.09
N ALA A 89 17.10 -17.58 7.60
CA ALA A 89 18.48 -17.44 7.13
C ALA A 89 19.31 -18.71 7.37
N GLN A 90 19.16 -19.34 8.54
CA GLN A 90 19.80 -20.61 8.87
C GLN A 90 19.31 -21.74 7.95
N ASN A 91 17.98 -21.88 7.78
CA ASN A 91 17.39 -22.90 6.92
C ASN A 91 17.82 -22.75 5.45
N VAL A 92 17.86 -21.51 4.94
CA VAL A 92 18.33 -21.23 3.57
C VAL A 92 19.81 -21.58 3.44
N SER A 93 20.63 -21.22 4.41
CA SER A 93 22.07 -21.53 4.40
C SER A 93 22.32 -23.03 4.39
N GLU A 94 21.58 -23.78 5.22
CA GLU A 94 21.68 -25.24 5.27
C GLU A 94 21.17 -25.89 3.99
N GLN A 95 20.04 -25.42 3.44
CA GLN A 95 19.52 -25.91 2.17
C GLN A 95 20.51 -25.68 1.01
N VAL A 96 21.13 -24.50 0.94
CA VAL A 96 22.17 -24.19 -0.06
C VAL A 96 23.37 -25.11 0.11
N ARG A 97 23.83 -25.33 1.35
CA ARG A 97 24.94 -26.24 1.66
C ARG A 97 24.65 -27.66 1.18
N GLN A 98 23.45 -28.18 1.45
CA GLN A 98 23.01 -29.51 1.02
C GLN A 98 22.89 -29.63 -0.51
N GLN A 99 22.36 -28.60 -1.18
CA GLN A 99 22.27 -28.59 -2.64
C GLN A 99 23.67 -28.54 -3.28
N MET A 100 24.60 -27.76 -2.72
CA MET A 100 25.98 -27.71 -3.19
C MET A 100 26.71 -29.04 -3.02
N SER A 101 26.57 -29.70 -1.85
CA SER A 101 27.20 -31.01 -1.63
C SER A 101 26.63 -32.06 -2.58
N ALA A 102 25.31 -32.13 -2.75
CA ALA A 102 24.67 -33.05 -3.68
C ALA A 102 25.08 -32.79 -5.14
N ALA A 103 25.18 -31.53 -5.54
CA ALA A 103 25.64 -31.16 -6.88
C ALA A 103 27.11 -31.56 -7.10
N LYS A 104 27.98 -31.33 -6.11
CA LYS A 104 29.40 -31.74 -6.16
C LYS A 104 29.54 -33.25 -6.32
N THR A 105 28.86 -34.05 -5.49
CA THR A 105 28.92 -35.52 -5.59
C THR A 105 28.38 -36.04 -6.94
N ARG A 106 27.31 -35.43 -7.48
CA ARG A 106 26.80 -35.80 -8.82
C ARG A 106 27.81 -35.47 -9.91
N PHE A 107 28.45 -34.32 -9.83
CA PHE A 107 29.48 -33.91 -10.78
C PHE A 107 30.69 -34.85 -10.73
N GLU A 108 31.23 -35.12 -9.53
CA GLU A 108 32.36 -36.04 -9.32
C GLU A 108 32.05 -37.44 -9.87
N LYS A 109 30.86 -37.98 -9.57
CA LYS A 109 30.45 -39.29 -10.10
C LYS A 109 30.37 -39.31 -11.63
N THR A 110 29.83 -38.25 -12.23
CA THR A 110 29.71 -38.16 -13.70
C THR A 110 31.09 -38.03 -14.36
N ALA A 111 31.98 -37.22 -13.76
CA ALA A 111 33.35 -37.04 -14.25
C ALA A 111 34.17 -38.34 -14.12
N LEU A 112 34.08 -39.05 -12.98
CA LEU A 112 34.74 -40.33 -12.77
C LEU A 112 34.27 -41.40 -13.75
N ASN A 113 32.97 -41.49 -14.02
CA ASN A 113 32.44 -42.42 -15.02
C ASN A 113 33.00 -42.13 -16.43
N ARG A 114 32.98 -40.85 -16.87
CA ARG A 114 33.56 -40.47 -18.17
C ARG A 114 35.06 -40.77 -18.25
N LEU A 115 35.79 -40.56 -17.16
CA LEU A 115 37.22 -40.88 -17.07
C LEU A 115 37.46 -42.40 -17.19
N ALA A 116 36.63 -43.21 -16.54
CA ALA A 116 36.70 -44.67 -16.64
C ALA A 116 36.46 -45.15 -18.07
N ASP A 117 35.46 -44.61 -18.77
CA ASP A 117 35.17 -44.95 -20.18
C ASP A 117 36.36 -44.60 -21.10
N MET A 118 37.00 -43.44 -20.87
CA MET A 118 38.20 -43.03 -21.60
C MET A 118 39.39 -43.97 -21.32
N PHE A 119 39.63 -44.33 -20.06
CA PHE A 119 40.69 -45.26 -19.70
C PHE A 119 40.48 -46.66 -20.31
N ASP A 120 39.25 -47.15 -20.38
CA ASP A 120 38.95 -48.45 -20.99
C ASP A 120 39.26 -48.45 -22.49
N MET A 121 38.87 -47.40 -23.22
CA MET A 121 39.25 -47.21 -24.63
C MET A 121 40.77 -47.13 -24.82
N PHE A 122 41.48 -46.43 -23.93
CA PHE A 122 42.94 -46.36 -23.97
C PHE A 122 43.58 -47.74 -23.76
N MET A 123 43.10 -48.51 -22.79
CA MET A 123 43.63 -49.86 -22.52
C MET A 123 43.40 -50.80 -23.70
N GLN A 124 42.24 -50.74 -24.35
CA GLN A 124 41.97 -51.51 -25.57
C GLN A 124 42.93 -51.14 -26.72
N ALA A 125 43.20 -49.84 -26.90
CA ALA A 125 44.17 -49.36 -27.91
C ALA A 125 45.60 -49.81 -27.59
N PHE A 126 46.00 -49.77 -26.32
CA PHE A 126 47.34 -50.17 -25.87
C PHE A 126 47.59 -51.67 -26.08
N ILE A 127 46.62 -52.52 -25.74
CA ILE A 127 46.69 -53.96 -25.97
C ILE A 127 46.82 -54.25 -27.49
N ALA A 128 46.03 -53.58 -28.32
CA ALA A 128 46.07 -53.74 -29.77
C ALA A 128 47.38 -53.26 -30.43
N LEU A 129 48.12 -52.33 -29.80
CA LEU A 129 49.45 -51.90 -30.24
C LEU A 129 50.57 -52.89 -29.87
N GLY A 130 50.39 -53.67 -28.80
CA GLY A 130 51.33 -54.68 -28.34
C GLY A 130 51.30 -55.96 -29.19
N ASP A 131 50.14 -56.29 -29.74
CA ASP A 131 50.00 -57.28 -30.80
C ASP A 131 50.46 -56.68 -32.14
N LYS A 132 51.09 -57.46 -33.02
CA LYS A 132 51.85 -57.00 -34.22
C LYS A 132 51.09 -56.16 -35.28
N ASP A 133 49.84 -55.77 -35.04
CA ASP A 133 48.99 -54.94 -35.91
C ASP A 133 49.06 -53.44 -35.53
N SER A 134 50.22 -52.84 -35.79
CA SER A 134 50.51 -51.42 -35.54
C SER A 134 49.48 -50.44 -36.13
N SER A 135 48.86 -50.79 -37.27
CA SER A 135 47.84 -49.98 -37.94
C SER A 135 46.54 -49.90 -37.13
N LYS A 136 46.06 -51.00 -36.56
CA LYS A 136 44.81 -51.04 -35.80
C LYS A 136 44.94 -50.32 -34.46
N GLY A 137 46.12 -50.43 -33.85
CA GLY A 137 46.50 -49.68 -32.67
C GLY A 137 46.54 -48.16 -32.87
N GLN A 138 47.11 -47.69 -33.99
CA GLN A 138 47.10 -46.26 -34.35
C GLN A 138 45.69 -45.73 -34.62
N GLU A 139 44.83 -46.51 -35.27
CA GLU A 139 43.44 -46.12 -35.53
C GLU A 139 42.63 -45.97 -34.24
N LEU A 140 42.82 -46.89 -33.27
CA LEU A 140 42.20 -46.80 -31.94
C LEU A 140 42.72 -45.61 -31.13
N LEU A 141 44.03 -45.29 -31.23
CA LEU A 141 44.61 -44.11 -30.58
C LEU A 141 44.00 -42.80 -31.12
N GLN A 142 43.79 -42.70 -32.44
CA GLN A 142 43.14 -41.54 -33.04
C GLN A 142 41.68 -41.40 -32.61
N LYS A 143 40.94 -42.52 -32.53
CA LYS A 143 39.56 -42.54 -32.01
C LYS A 143 39.51 -42.06 -30.55
N TYR A 144 40.45 -42.50 -29.71
CA TYR A 144 40.59 -42.00 -28.34
C TYR A 144 40.86 -40.49 -28.28
N GLN A 145 41.81 -39.98 -29.07
CA GLN A 145 42.13 -38.55 -29.10
C GLN A 145 40.94 -37.69 -29.56
N LEU A 146 40.16 -38.18 -30.54
CA LEU A 146 38.96 -37.50 -31.02
C LEU A 146 37.87 -37.51 -29.94
N ALA A 147 37.58 -38.67 -29.34
CA ALA A 147 36.61 -38.79 -28.26
C ALA A 147 36.96 -37.93 -27.04
N ALA A 148 38.25 -37.81 -26.71
CA ALA A 148 38.73 -36.94 -25.64
C ALA A 148 38.50 -35.44 -25.95
N LYS A 149 38.73 -35.01 -27.20
CA LYS A 149 38.43 -33.63 -27.63
C LYS A 149 36.93 -33.33 -27.60
N GLU A 150 36.11 -34.21 -28.15
CA GLU A 150 34.65 -34.06 -28.16
C GLU A 150 34.07 -34.03 -26.74
N ALA A 151 34.57 -34.89 -25.84
CA ALA A 151 34.18 -34.88 -24.44
C ALA A 151 34.56 -33.57 -23.73
N HIS A 152 35.73 -33.01 -24.03
CA HIS A 152 36.19 -31.73 -23.47
C HIS A 152 35.35 -30.55 -23.97
N GLU A 153 35.07 -30.48 -25.27
CA GLU A 153 34.19 -29.45 -25.86
C GLU A 153 32.77 -29.54 -25.30
N SER A 154 32.20 -30.75 -25.24
CA SER A 154 30.88 -30.99 -24.65
C SER A 154 30.78 -30.56 -23.19
N LEU A 155 31.79 -30.87 -22.37
CA LEU A 155 31.88 -30.43 -20.98
C LEU A 155 31.94 -28.90 -20.87
N THR A 156 32.71 -28.25 -21.75
CA THR A 156 32.87 -26.80 -21.77
C THR A 156 31.55 -26.10 -22.10
N ASP A 157 30.84 -26.58 -23.11
CA ASP A 157 29.53 -26.04 -23.49
C ASP A 157 28.46 -26.29 -22.41
N GLU A 158 28.45 -27.47 -21.79
CA GLU A 158 27.53 -27.78 -20.68
C GLU A 158 27.76 -26.87 -19.48
N ILE A 159 29.02 -26.57 -19.14
CA ILE A 159 29.37 -25.63 -18.06
C ILE A 159 28.90 -24.22 -18.42
N LYS A 160 29.12 -23.78 -19.66
CA LYS A 160 28.72 -22.45 -20.14
C LYS A 160 27.21 -22.26 -20.10
N ASP A 161 26.43 -23.23 -20.56
CA ASP A 161 24.96 -23.20 -20.52
C ASP A 161 24.43 -23.18 -19.08
N LYS A 162 25.00 -24.00 -18.19
CA LYS A 162 24.63 -23.99 -16.76
C LYS A 162 24.93 -22.64 -16.10
N LEU A 163 26.09 -22.05 -16.38
CA LEU A 163 26.45 -20.71 -15.86
C LEU A 163 25.48 -19.65 -16.36
N ALA A 164 25.17 -19.63 -17.65
CA ALA A 164 24.21 -18.68 -18.22
C ALA A 164 22.81 -18.81 -17.59
N LYS A 165 22.34 -20.04 -17.37
CA LYS A 165 21.05 -20.31 -16.68
C LYS A 165 21.06 -19.83 -15.24
N VAL A 166 22.16 -19.99 -14.50
CA VAL A 166 22.31 -19.49 -13.13
C VAL A 166 22.30 -17.96 -13.12
N GLU A 167 23.02 -17.32 -14.04
CA GLU A 167 23.07 -15.87 -14.15
C GLU A 167 21.70 -15.26 -14.48
N ALA A 168 20.97 -15.86 -15.43
CA ALA A 168 19.61 -15.44 -15.78
C ALA A 168 18.63 -15.58 -14.59
N LYS A 169 18.71 -16.68 -13.85
CA LYS A 169 17.91 -16.87 -12.63
C LYS A 169 18.28 -15.86 -11.54
N SER A 170 19.56 -15.55 -11.37
CA SER A 170 20.04 -14.54 -10.41
C SER A 170 19.49 -13.15 -10.76
N LYS A 171 19.60 -12.74 -12.03
CA LYS A 171 19.03 -11.48 -12.53
C LYS A 171 17.53 -11.39 -12.28
N SER A 172 16.77 -12.43 -12.64
CA SER A 172 15.32 -12.48 -12.40
C SER A 172 14.96 -12.37 -10.91
N LYS A 173 15.67 -13.08 -10.03
CA LYS A 173 15.45 -12.96 -8.57
C LYS A 173 15.79 -11.56 -8.05
N ASN A 174 16.88 -10.96 -8.52
CA ASN A 174 17.26 -9.59 -8.13
C ASN A 174 16.19 -8.57 -8.58
N GLU A 175 15.61 -8.74 -9.77
CA GLU A 175 14.50 -7.90 -10.24
C GLU A 175 13.23 -8.10 -9.40
N GLN A 176 12.92 -9.34 -9.01
CA GLN A 176 11.82 -9.64 -8.09
C GLN A 176 12.04 -8.99 -6.72
N ILE A 177 13.25 -9.10 -6.15
CA ILE A 177 13.62 -8.42 -4.90
C ILE A 177 13.49 -6.92 -5.05
N ALA A 178 14.03 -6.31 -6.11
CA ALA A 178 13.91 -4.88 -6.37
C ALA A 178 12.44 -4.47 -6.53
N SER A 179 11.59 -5.31 -7.14
CA SER A 179 10.15 -5.09 -7.23
C SER A 179 9.46 -5.17 -5.88
N LEU A 180 9.84 -6.13 -5.02
CA LEU A 180 9.31 -6.27 -3.67
C LEU A 180 9.76 -5.11 -2.77
N VAL A 181 11.03 -4.71 -2.81
CA VAL A 181 11.54 -3.52 -2.12
C VAL A 181 10.79 -2.28 -2.61
N ARG A 182 10.58 -2.14 -3.92
CA ARG A 182 9.73 -1.09 -4.45
C ARG A 182 8.29 -1.21 -3.96
N MET A 183 7.74 -2.40 -3.79
CA MET A 183 6.39 -2.58 -3.27
C MET A 183 6.30 -2.23 -1.79
N ILE A 184 7.26 -2.61 -0.97
CA ILE A 184 7.21 -2.42 0.49
C ILE A 184 7.60 -0.99 0.87
N PHE A 185 8.68 -0.46 0.27
CA PHE A 185 9.26 0.83 0.65
C PHE A 185 8.93 1.96 -0.33
N THR A 186 8.50 1.65 -1.55
CA THR A 186 8.11 2.65 -2.56
C THR A 186 6.70 2.48 -3.10
N GLN A 187 5.87 1.55 -2.59
CA GLN A 187 4.43 1.74 -2.67
C GLN A 187 4.24 3.13 -2.11
N LYS A 188 3.66 4.00 -2.93
CA LYS A 188 3.25 5.34 -2.52
C LYS A 188 2.77 5.16 -1.10
N ARG A 189 3.53 5.69 -0.10
CA ARG A 189 3.10 5.79 1.31
C ARG A 189 1.60 5.91 1.23
N GLU A 190 0.85 5.00 1.85
CA GLU A 190 -0.61 5.06 1.88
C GLU A 190 -0.94 6.54 1.83
N ARG A 191 -1.36 7.00 0.63
CA ARG A 191 -1.60 8.42 0.51
C ARG A 191 -2.79 8.49 1.41
N VAL A 192 -2.64 9.11 2.57
CA VAL A 192 -3.76 9.53 3.37
C VAL A 192 -4.44 10.56 2.48
N VAL A 193 -5.25 10.03 1.55
CA VAL A 193 -6.10 10.79 0.67
C VAL A 193 -7.27 11.05 1.57
N PHE A 194 -7.11 12.05 2.44
CA PHE A 194 -8.24 12.60 3.15
C PHE A 194 -9.36 12.81 2.13
N SER A 195 -10.56 12.35 2.46
CA SER A 195 -11.74 12.68 1.67
C SER A 195 -11.89 14.20 1.60
N LYS A 196 -12.80 14.70 0.74
CA LYS A 196 -13.08 16.13 0.74
C LYS A 196 -13.58 16.56 2.13
N GLU A 197 -14.47 15.77 2.74
CA GLU A 197 -15.02 16.07 4.07
C GLU A 197 -13.96 16.01 5.17
N GLU A 198 -13.06 15.01 5.15
CA GLU A 198 -11.99 14.89 6.15
C GLU A 198 -11.00 16.05 6.08
N ARG A 199 -10.68 16.54 4.86
CA ARG A 199 -9.83 17.73 4.70
C ARG A 199 -10.51 18.98 5.23
N ASP A 200 -11.76 19.19 4.86
CA ASP A 200 -12.53 20.36 5.28
C ASP A 200 -12.64 20.39 6.81
N THR A 201 -12.87 19.23 7.43
CA THR A 201 -12.88 19.07 8.90
C THR A 201 -11.53 19.40 9.55
N ILE A 202 -10.41 18.99 8.95
CA ILE A 202 -9.06 19.32 9.45
C ILE A 202 -8.81 20.82 9.32
N TYR A 203 -9.20 21.43 8.20
CA TYR A 203 -9.05 22.87 7.98
C TYR A 203 -9.87 23.68 8.99
N ASP A 204 -11.11 23.28 9.26
CA ASP A 204 -11.97 23.95 10.23
C ASP A 204 -11.42 23.82 11.65
N LYS A 205 -10.87 22.64 12.00
CA LYS A 205 -10.18 22.43 13.29
C LYS A 205 -8.94 23.29 13.44
N VAL A 206 -8.11 23.42 12.40
CA VAL A 206 -6.90 24.27 12.43
C VAL A 206 -7.28 25.74 12.60
N MET A 207 -8.30 26.20 11.88
CA MET A 207 -8.83 27.56 11.97
C MET A 207 -9.46 27.86 13.34
N ALA A 208 -10.01 26.85 14.04
CA ALA A 208 -10.55 26.98 15.39
C ALA A 208 -9.47 26.89 16.48
N SER A 209 -8.36 26.18 16.23
CA SER A 209 -7.30 25.94 17.22
C SER A 209 -6.27 27.07 17.35
N VAL A 210 -6.19 27.96 16.37
CA VAL A 210 -5.17 29.03 16.32
C VAL A 210 -5.86 30.38 16.16
N GLU A 211 -5.49 31.33 17.01
CA GLU A 211 -5.98 32.72 16.92
C GLU A 211 -5.32 33.44 15.74
N PHE A 212 -5.91 33.29 14.56
CA PHE A 212 -5.47 34.02 13.36
C PHE A 212 -6.05 35.44 13.34
N THR A 213 -5.25 36.40 12.89
CA THR A 213 -5.72 37.73 12.48
C THR A 213 -6.62 37.64 11.24
N ASP A 214 -7.47 38.63 11.00
CA ASP A 214 -8.41 38.58 9.86
C ASP A 214 -7.71 38.54 8.49
N GLU A 215 -6.51 39.12 8.39
CA GLU A 215 -5.67 39.04 7.20
C GLU A 215 -5.10 37.63 6.98
N GLU A 216 -4.66 36.96 8.04
CA GLU A 216 -4.18 35.58 7.99
C GLU A 216 -5.29 34.61 7.65
N LYS A 217 -6.50 34.81 8.21
CA LYS A 217 -7.70 34.05 7.84
C LYS A 217 -8.03 34.21 6.36
N LYS A 218 -7.88 35.42 5.82
CA LYS A 218 -8.11 35.70 4.40
C LYS A 218 -7.07 34.99 3.52
N ARG A 219 -5.78 35.12 3.83
CA ARG A 219 -4.69 34.42 3.10
C ARG A 219 -4.84 32.91 3.15
N TYR A 220 -5.30 32.37 4.28
CA TYR A 220 -5.55 30.93 4.43
C TYR A 220 -6.67 30.45 3.50
N ARG A 221 -7.78 31.20 3.41
CA ARG A 221 -8.88 30.91 2.46
C ARG A 221 -8.41 30.95 1.01
N GLU A 222 -7.63 31.96 0.64
CA GLU A 222 -7.06 32.07 -0.72
C GLU A 222 -6.13 30.88 -1.04
N CYS A 223 -5.29 30.45 -0.09
CA CYS A 223 -4.46 29.26 -0.22
C CYS A 223 -5.28 27.97 -0.38
N ARG A 224 -6.41 27.85 0.33
CA ARG A 224 -7.33 26.71 0.22
C ARG A 224 -7.93 26.62 -1.19
N GLU A 225 -8.48 27.72 -1.68
CA GLU A 225 -9.08 27.82 -3.01
C GLU A 225 -8.06 27.47 -4.12
N PHE A 226 -6.84 28.01 -4.01
CA PHE A 226 -5.74 27.69 -4.92
C PHE A 226 -5.40 26.20 -4.93
N CYS A 227 -5.33 25.56 -3.75
CA CYS A 227 -5.05 24.13 -3.64
C CYS A 227 -6.15 23.27 -4.26
N GLU A 228 -7.42 23.65 -4.07
CA GLU A 228 -8.55 22.97 -4.70
C GLU A 228 -8.50 23.08 -6.22
N GLU A 229 -8.24 24.28 -6.73
CA GLU A 229 -8.17 24.53 -8.16
C GLU A 229 -7.01 23.78 -8.82
N TYR A 230 -5.84 23.77 -8.19
CA TYR A 230 -4.69 22.99 -8.64
C TYR A 230 -5.03 21.48 -8.74
N ARG A 231 -5.72 20.93 -7.73
CA ARG A 231 -6.14 19.51 -7.74
C ARG A 231 -7.13 19.22 -8.86
N LYS A 232 -8.12 20.09 -9.07
CA LYS A 232 -9.07 19.99 -10.20
C LYS A 232 -8.33 19.99 -11.53
N ARG A 233 -7.43 20.94 -11.77
CA ARG A 233 -6.60 21.03 -12.99
C ARG A 233 -5.74 19.77 -13.19
N LYS A 234 -5.16 19.23 -12.12
CA LYS A 234 -4.35 18.00 -12.17
C LYS A 234 -5.19 16.75 -12.47
N ALA A 235 -6.40 16.65 -11.94
CA ALA A 235 -7.34 15.57 -12.23
C ALA A 235 -7.79 15.61 -13.71
N ILE A 236 -8.12 16.80 -14.22
CA ILE A 236 -8.46 17.02 -15.62
C ILE A 236 -7.29 16.63 -16.54
N LYS A 237 -6.06 17.09 -16.24
CA LYS A 237 -4.85 16.70 -16.99
C LYS A 237 -4.62 15.19 -17.00
N LYS A 238 -4.89 14.51 -15.88
CA LYS A 238 -4.77 13.04 -15.79
C LYS A 238 -5.81 12.33 -16.65
N LEU A 239 -7.06 12.80 -16.64
CA LEU A 239 -8.14 12.32 -17.51
C LEU A 239 -7.78 12.49 -18.99
N LEU A 240 -7.34 13.68 -19.38
CA LEU A 240 -6.90 13.98 -20.75
C LEU A 240 -5.73 13.08 -21.21
N ASN A 241 -4.75 12.85 -20.33
CA ASN A 241 -3.62 11.98 -20.64
C ASN A 241 -4.02 10.49 -20.69
N SER A 242 -4.94 10.05 -19.84
CA SER A 242 -5.43 8.66 -19.84
C SER A 242 -6.29 8.31 -21.06
N GLN A 243 -6.85 9.32 -21.75
CA GLN A 243 -7.53 9.16 -23.02
C GLN A 243 -6.57 9.06 -24.21
N LYS A 244 -5.32 9.52 -24.08
CA LYS A 244 -4.36 9.58 -25.20
C LYS A 244 -3.49 8.33 -25.34
N GLU A 245 -3.20 7.61 -24.25
CA GLU A 245 -2.44 6.35 -24.27
C GLU A 245 -2.60 5.61 -22.93
N GLN A 246 -3.33 4.48 -22.92
CA GLN A 246 -3.32 3.57 -21.76
C GLN A 246 -2.08 2.67 -21.86
N LYS A 247 -0.95 3.11 -21.31
CA LYS A 247 0.18 2.20 -21.10
C LYS A 247 -0.20 1.17 -20.04
N GLY A 248 -0.62 -0.01 -20.49
CA GLY A 248 -0.79 -1.18 -19.65
C GLY A 248 0.50 -1.51 -18.89
N HIS A 249 0.37 -2.12 -17.72
CA HIS A 249 1.52 -2.66 -17.00
C HIS A 249 2.19 -3.72 -17.88
N GLY A 250 3.39 -3.44 -18.40
CA GLY A 250 4.13 -4.28 -19.34
C GLY A 250 4.26 -5.74 -18.89
N ARG A 251 3.34 -6.57 -19.35
CA ARG A 251 3.35 -8.03 -19.24
C ARG A 251 3.03 -8.60 -20.61
N ASN A 252 3.73 -9.67 -20.99
CA ASN A 252 3.57 -10.29 -22.30
C ASN A 252 2.15 -10.87 -22.45
N PRO A 253 1.55 -10.77 -23.65
CA PRO A 253 0.27 -11.41 -23.95
C PRO A 253 0.36 -12.93 -23.79
N ILE A 254 -0.78 -13.58 -23.50
CA ILE A 254 -0.84 -15.05 -23.49
C ILE A 254 -0.66 -15.55 -24.94
N PRO A 255 0.18 -16.58 -25.18
CA PRO A 255 0.36 -17.15 -26.51
C PRO A 255 -0.98 -17.50 -27.19
N GLU A 256 -1.09 -17.18 -28.49
CA GLU A 256 -2.32 -17.38 -29.26
C GLU A 256 -2.67 -18.87 -29.45
N ASP A 257 -1.67 -19.75 -29.40
CA ASP A 257 -1.76 -21.20 -29.59
C ASP A 257 -2.39 -21.96 -28.40
N MET A 258 -2.62 -21.31 -27.26
CA MET A 258 -3.36 -21.93 -26.17
C MET A 258 -4.87 -22.04 -26.46
N PRO A 259 -5.51 -23.18 -26.10
CA PRO A 259 -6.94 -23.36 -26.29
C PRO A 259 -7.74 -22.42 -25.36
N ARG A 260 -8.56 -21.56 -25.96
CA ARG A 260 -9.46 -20.61 -25.27
C ARG A 260 -10.84 -21.23 -25.06
N LEU A 261 -11.41 -21.00 -23.88
CA LEU A 261 -12.80 -21.30 -23.57
C LEU A 261 -13.71 -20.13 -24.01
N GLU A 262 -15.02 -20.37 -24.03
CA GLU A 262 -16.02 -19.32 -24.29
C GLU A 262 -15.91 -18.20 -23.26
N GLU A 263 -16.06 -16.95 -23.74
CA GLU A 263 -15.98 -15.74 -22.91
C GLU A 263 -17.06 -15.72 -21.82
N LYS A 264 -16.64 -15.52 -20.57
CA LYS A 264 -17.55 -15.33 -19.44
C LYS A 264 -17.68 -13.85 -19.13
N VAL A 265 -18.90 -13.34 -19.18
CA VAL A 265 -19.19 -11.95 -18.82
C VAL A 265 -19.64 -11.90 -17.36
N LEU A 266 -18.90 -11.16 -16.52
CA LEU A 266 -19.24 -10.93 -15.12
C LEU A 266 -19.85 -9.53 -14.98
N TRP A 267 -21.16 -9.50 -14.79
CA TRP A 267 -21.91 -8.26 -14.61
C TRP A 267 -21.90 -7.79 -13.14
N PRO A 268 -21.83 -6.48 -12.89
CA PRO A 268 -21.98 -5.93 -11.55
C PRO A 268 -23.32 -6.31 -10.91
N GLU A 269 -23.32 -6.51 -9.59
CA GLU A 269 -24.55 -6.75 -8.83
C GLU A 269 -25.55 -5.60 -9.04
N GLY A 270 -26.81 -5.94 -9.33
CA GLY A 270 -27.87 -4.98 -9.61
C GLY A 270 -27.95 -4.49 -11.06
N TYR A 271 -27.01 -4.86 -11.95
CA TYR A 271 -27.12 -4.56 -13.39
C TYR A 271 -28.15 -5.47 -14.09
N ILE A 272 -28.16 -6.75 -13.75
CA ILE A 272 -29.05 -7.75 -14.36
C ILE A 272 -30.49 -7.42 -13.95
N GLY A 273 -31.32 -7.03 -14.93
CA GLY A 273 -32.72 -6.60 -14.74
C GLY A 273 -32.95 -5.08 -14.75
N HIS A 274 -31.90 -4.26 -14.81
CA HIS A 274 -31.96 -2.79 -14.84
C HIS A 274 -31.11 -2.19 -15.97
N GLU A 275 -31.00 -2.89 -17.10
CA GLU A 275 -30.07 -2.55 -18.19
C GLU A 275 -30.31 -1.16 -18.80
N ASP A 276 -31.55 -0.69 -18.76
CA ASP A 276 -32.01 0.61 -19.24
C ASP A 276 -31.54 1.78 -18.37
N GLU A 277 -31.17 1.54 -17.12
CA GLU A 277 -30.70 2.56 -16.17
C GLU A 277 -29.18 2.82 -16.27
N TYR A 278 -28.43 1.94 -16.94
CA TYR A 278 -26.96 1.95 -16.95
C TYR A 278 -26.36 2.13 -18.36
N VAL A 279 -25.13 2.64 -18.42
CA VAL A 279 -24.30 2.77 -19.64
C VAL A 279 -22.95 2.11 -19.40
N ILE A 280 -22.52 1.30 -20.36
CA ILE A 280 -21.19 0.65 -20.35
C ILE A 280 -20.13 1.71 -20.71
N VAL A 281 -19.18 1.94 -19.81
CA VAL A 281 -18.18 3.01 -19.92
C VAL A 281 -16.95 2.56 -20.71
N TYR A 282 -16.57 1.29 -20.62
CA TYR A 282 -15.43 0.71 -21.32
C TYR A 282 -15.85 -0.57 -22.03
N GLN A 283 -15.98 -0.52 -23.35
CA GLN A 283 -16.49 -1.65 -24.13
C GLN A 283 -15.42 -2.72 -24.40
N ASP A 284 -14.12 -2.41 -24.35
CA ASP A 284 -13.12 -3.29 -24.99
C ASP A 284 -12.19 -4.06 -24.03
N LYS A 285 -12.52 -4.15 -22.74
CA LYS A 285 -11.62 -4.81 -21.75
C LYS A 285 -12.02 -6.26 -21.48
N VAL A 286 -11.31 -7.19 -22.11
CA VAL A 286 -11.34 -8.63 -21.80
C VAL A 286 -10.06 -8.99 -21.04
N GLN A 287 -10.22 -9.63 -19.89
CA GLN A 287 -9.13 -10.13 -19.05
C GLN A 287 -9.02 -11.65 -19.21
N GLU A 288 -7.87 -12.14 -19.65
CA GLU A 288 -7.63 -13.57 -19.83
C GLU A 288 -6.93 -14.19 -18.62
N PHE A 289 -7.38 -15.38 -18.19
CA PHE A 289 -6.71 -16.17 -17.13
C PHE A 289 -6.43 -17.60 -17.59
N ILE A 290 -5.34 -18.18 -17.09
CA ILE A 290 -5.07 -19.62 -17.29
C ILE A 290 -5.75 -20.40 -16.17
N VAL A 291 -6.68 -21.28 -16.55
CA VAL A 291 -7.47 -22.10 -15.63
C VAL A 291 -7.08 -23.57 -15.80
N PRO A 292 -6.81 -24.31 -14.70
CA PRO A 292 -6.55 -25.73 -14.77
C PRO A 292 -7.86 -26.49 -15.06
N ALA A 293 -7.87 -27.34 -16.09
CA ALA A 293 -8.90 -28.35 -16.29
C ALA A 293 -8.28 -29.74 -16.17
N LYS A 294 -9.08 -30.76 -15.83
CA LYS A 294 -8.69 -32.11 -15.36
C LYS A 294 -7.50 -32.79 -16.07
N VAL A 295 -7.15 -32.42 -17.30
CA VAL A 295 -6.03 -33.00 -18.07
C VAL A 295 -5.18 -31.95 -18.85
N ARG A 296 -5.58 -30.67 -18.90
CA ARG A 296 -4.92 -29.61 -19.71
C ARG A 296 -5.13 -28.21 -19.11
N TYR A 297 -4.28 -27.26 -19.48
CA TYR A 297 -4.48 -25.83 -19.19
C TYR A 297 -5.27 -25.17 -20.32
N PHE A 298 -6.21 -24.31 -19.94
CA PHE A 298 -7.02 -23.52 -20.88
C PHE A 298 -6.95 -22.05 -20.52
N VAL A 299 -7.15 -21.19 -21.52
CA VAL A 299 -7.34 -19.76 -21.31
C VAL A 299 -8.83 -19.49 -21.17
N GLN A 300 -9.25 -18.94 -20.05
CA GLN A 300 -10.60 -18.48 -19.82
C GLN A 300 -10.63 -16.95 -19.96
N PRO A 301 -11.20 -16.42 -21.06
CA PRO A 301 -11.45 -14.99 -21.18
C PRO A 301 -12.62 -14.60 -20.29
N TYR A 302 -12.44 -13.51 -19.53
CA TYR A 302 -13.45 -12.86 -18.73
C TYR A 302 -13.61 -11.40 -19.15
N ARG A 303 -14.84 -11.00 -19.43
CA ARG A 303 -15.16 -9.58 -19.60
C ARG A 303 -15.82 -9.07 -18.34
N ARG A 304 -15.32 -7.95 -17.84
CA ARG A 304 -15.85 -7.26 -16.64
C ARG A 304 -16.30 -5.85 -17.05
N PRO A 305 -17.50 -5.72 -17.62
CA PRO A 305 -18.03 -4.43 -18.02
C PRO A 305 -18.06 -3.49 -16.81
N VAL A 306 -17.54 -2.28 -17.02
CA VAL A 306 -17.69 -1.20 -16.05
C VAL A 306 -18.91 -0.40 -16.47
N VAL A 307 -19.88 -0.31 -15.57
CA VAL A 307 -21.16 0.35 -15.83
C VAL A 307 -21.29 1.60 -14.96
N ARG A 308 -22.00 2.59 -15.48
CA ARG A 308 -22.36 3.82 -14.78
C ARG A 308 -23.85 4.06 -14.95
N ARG A 309 -24.55 4.48 -13.90
CA ARG A 309 -25.96 4.87 -14.05
C ARG A 309 -26.10 6.13 -14.91
N LYS A 310 -27.22 6.26 -15.61
CA LYS A 310 -27.52 7.41 -16.48
C LYS A 310 -27.84 8.68 -15.70
N ASP A 311 -28.36 8.55 -14.49
CA ASP A 311 -28.80 9.61 -13.58
C ASP A 311 -27.68 10.28 -12.76
N ASP A 312 -26.51 9.62 -12.64
CA ASP A 312 -25.34 10.14 -11.91
C ASP A 312 -24.11 10.29 -12.83
N PRO A 313 -23.88 11.50 -13.41
CA PRO A 313 -22.74 11.75 -14.27
C PRO A 313 -21.39 11.70 -13.54
N MET A 314 -21.35 11.70 -12.19
CA MET A 314 -20.23 12.25 -11.44
C MET A 314 -19.71 11.39 -10.27
N GLN A 315 -19.52 10.06 -10.47
CA GLN A 315 -18.30 9.29 -10.07
C GLN A 315 -18.46 7.92 -9.37
N LYS A 316 -19.60 7.20 -9.42
CA LYS A 316 -19.59 5.76 -9.02
C LYS A 316 -19.62 4.84 -10.24
N LEU A 317 -18.43 4.41 -10.64
CA LEU A 317 -18.26 3.29 -11.56
C LEU A 317 -18.53 1.99 -10.80
N LEU A 318 -19.51 1.21 -11.25
CA LEU A 318 -19.75 -0.13 -10.73
C LEU A 318 -18.96 -1.14 -11.56
N GLN A 319 -18.23 -2.01 -10.87
CA GLN A 319 -17.49 -3.11 -11.46
C GLN A 319 -17.84 -4.38 -10.70
N SER A 320 -18.07 -5.49 -11.41
CA SER A 320 -18.29 -6.80 -10.81
C SER A 320 -17.14 -7.18 -9.87
N PRO A 321 -17.37 -7.94 -8.79
CA PRO A 321 -16.30 -8.54 -8.00
C PRO A 321 -15.29 -9.34 -8.86
N CYS A 322 -14.07 -9.50 -8.36
CA CYS A 322 -13.04 -10.28 -9.03
C CYS A 322 -13.42 -11.76 -9.02
N TYR A 323 -12.99 -12.52 -10.04
CA TYR A 323 -13.10 -13.98 -10.03
C TYR A 323 -12.30 -14.55 -8.83
N GLU A 324 -12.90 -15.46 -8.05
CA GLU A 324 -12.39 -15.90 -6.75
C GLU A 324 -11.79 -17.32 -6.73
N ASP A 325 -11.85 -18.09 -7.82
CA ASP A 325 -11.31 -19.45 -7.85
C ASP A 325 -9.76 -19.49 -7.96
N VAL A 326 -9.17 -20.69 -7.97
CA VAL A 326 -7.74 -20.91 -8.18
C VAL A 326 -7.40 -20.75 -9.68
N PHE A 327 -6.75 -19.64 -10.05
CA PHE A 327 -6.26 -19.38 -11.41
C PHE A 327 -4.88 -18.71 -11.42
N TRP A 328 -4.17 -18.83 -12.54
CA TRP A 328 -2.91 -18.12 -12.75
C TRP A 328 -3.20 -16.76 -13.40
N LYS A 329 -2.79 -15.67 -12.72
CA LYS A 329 -3.01 -14.28 -13.17
C LYS A 329 -2.08 -13.88 -14.31
N SER A 330 -2.59 -13.88 -15.53
CA SER A 330 -2.07 -13.07 -16.64
C SER A 330 -2.84 -11.74 -16.68
N TYR A 331 -2.15 -10.61 -16.58
CA TYR A 331 -2.74 -9.31 -16.95
C TYR A 331 -2.32 -9.01 -18.37
N ALA A 332 -2.89 -9.77 -19.30
CA ALA A 332 -2.84 -9.50 -20.72
C ALA A 332 -4.25 -9.06 -21.11
N SER A 333 -4.42 -7.76 -21.28
CA SER A 333 -5.59 -7.19 -21.94
C SER A 333 -5.05 -6.00 -22.73
N ALA A 334 -5.16 -6.09 -24.06
CA ALA A 334 -4.74 -5.07 -25.02
C ALA A 334 -5.42 -3.72 -24.76
#